data_AF-A0AAX6EEN2-F1
#
_entry.id   AF-A0AAX6EEN2-F1
#
_cell.length_a   1.000
_cell.length_b   1.000
_cell.length_c   1.000
_cell.angle_alpha   90.00
_cell.angle_beta   90.00
_cell.angle_gamma   90.00
#
_symmetry.space_group_name_H-M   'P 1'
#
loop_
_entity.id
_entity.type
_entity.pdbx_description
1 polymer ?
#
loop_
_entity_poly.entity_id
_entity_poly.type
_entity_poly.pdbx_seq_one_letter_code
_entity_poly.pdbx_strand_id
1 'polypeptide(L)'
;MVRSPSMGGDFPSKPMSLYATIWDGSTWATLGGRYKVNYKYSPFVAEFADLVLHGCSVDPVDHLSTCDRHESARYDSVVVSADQRLAMDDFRKKHITYSYCYDRERYPTAPSECAIDTHEAKRVYRSSGERFGIAEGRHGRRHGKRRHRQGSFDFGNFRI
;
A
#
# COMPACT_ATOMS: atom_id res chain seq x y z
N MET A 1 -1.32 12.37 9.17
CA MET A 1 -2.71 12.28 8.69
C MET A 1 -3.55 12.95 9.76
N VAL A 2 -4.25 14.03 9.44
CA VAL A 2 -4.96 14.81 10.46
C VAL A 2 -6.41 14.38 10.46
N ARG A 3 -6.95 14.06 11.64
CA ARG A 3 -8.37 13.74 11.82
C ARG A 3 -9.22 14.93 11.36
N SER A 4 -10.12 14.71 10.40
CA SER A 4 -11.12 15.68 9.99
C SER A 4 -12.48 15.33 10.60
N PRO A 5 -13.32 16.30 11.01
CA PRO A 5 -14.70 16.05 11.45
C PRO A 5 -15.54 15.28 10.42
N SER A 6 -15.24 15.45 9.13
CA SER A 6 -15.94 14.77 8.02
C SER A 6 -15.68 13.27 7.91
N MET A 7 -14.64 12.76 8.58
CA MET A 7 -14.26 11.33 8.55
C MET A 7 -15.08 10.47 9.52
N GLY A 8 -15.87 11.07 10.43
CA GLY A 8 -16.74 10.31 11.34
C GLY A 8 -16.02 9.15 12.05
N GLY A 9 -16.52 7.92 11.84
CA GLY A 9 -15.96 6.68 12.37
C GLY A 9 -14.85 6.03 11.53
N ASP A 10 -14.49 6.61 10.39
CA ASP A 10 -13.51 6.06 9.45
C ASP A 10 -12.07 6.31 9.90
N PHE A 11 -11.87 7.13 10.94
CA PHE A 11 -10.57 7.35 11.56
C PHE A 11 -10.31 6.32 12.69
N PRO A 12 -9.19 5.56 12.64
CA PRO A 12 -8.88 4.56 13.66
C PRO A 12 -8.65 5.24 15.02
N SER A 13 -9.51 4.93 15.97
CA SER A 13 -9.55 5.57 17.31
C SER A 13 -9.51 4.58 18.47
N LYS A 14 -9.38 3.27 18.18
CA LYS A 14 -9.28 2.20 19.18
C LYS A 14 -7.84 1.67 19.24
N PRO A 15 -7.41 1.12 20.39
CA PRO A 15 -6.14 0.41 20.49
C PRO A 15 -6.03 -0.69 19.42
N MET A 16 -4.83 -0.89 18.88
CA MET A 16 -4.54 -1.86 17.84
C MET A 16 -3.37 -2.74 18.22
N SER A 17 -3.29 -3.94 17.63
CA SER A 17 -2.15 -4.85 17.77
C SER A 17 -1.45 -5.01 16.42
N LEU A 18 -0.13 -5.23 16.46
CA LEU A 18 0.68 -5.46 15.26
C LEU A 18 0.71 -6.96 14.93
N TYR A 19 0.51 -7.29 13.66
CA TYR A 19 0.56 -8.66 13.14
C TYR A 19 1.44 -8.70 11.89
N ALA A 20 2.23 -9.76 11.74
CA ALA A 20 2.99 -10.06 10.52
C ALA A 20 2.72 -11.52 10.12
N THR A 21 2.22 -11.74 8.91
CA THR A 21 1.80 -13.06 8.43
C THR A 21 2.19 -13.28 6.98
N ILE A 22 2.55 -14.52 6.63
CA ILE A 22 2.62 -15.02 5.26
C ILE A 22 1.46 -15.99 5.05
N TRP A 23 0.67 -15.79 3.99
CA TRP A 23 -0.54 -16.58 3.76
C TRP A 23 -0.88 -16.67 2.26
N ASP A 24 -1.72 -17.65 1.90
CA ASP A 24 -2.14 -17.86 0.52
C ASP A 24 -3.30 -16.94 0.12
N GLY A 25 -2.98 -15.90 -0.66
CA GLY A 25 -3.93 -14.95 -1.24
C GLY A 25 -4.35 -15.28 -2.69
N SER A 26 -4.25 -16.53 -3.14
CA SER A 26 -4.42 -16.93 -4.56
C SER A 26 -5.72 -16.48 -5.23
N THR A 27 -6.78 -16.21 -4.47
CA THR A 27 -8.06 -15.75 -5.02
C THR A 27 -8.05 -14.29 -5.47
N TRP A 28 -7.05 -13.48 -5.08
CA TRP A 28 -7.04 -12.05 -5.38
C TRP A 28 -5.63 -11.43 -5.60
N ALA A 29 -4.58 -11.96 -4.97
CA ALA A 29 -3.30 -11.25 -4.81
C ALA A 29 -2.55 -10.96 -6.12
N THR A 30 -2.51 -11.90 -7.07
CA THR A 30 -1.73 -11.73 -8.32
C THR A 30 -2.66 -11.61 -9.53
N LEU A 31 -2.69 -10.41 -10.13
CA LEU A 31 -3.61 -10.03 -11.21
C LEU A 31 -5.08 -10.39 -10.90
N GLY A 32 -5.57 -10.00 -9.72
CA GLY A 32 -6.94 -10.29 -9.31
C GLY A 32 -7.23 -11.79 -9.14
N GLY A 33 -6.21 -12.60 -8.83
CA GLY A 33 -6.34 -14.05 -8.64
C GLY A 33 -6.16 -14.89 -9.91
N ARG A 34 -5.79 -14.27 -11.03
CA ARG A 34 -5.53 -14.97 -12.30
C ARG A 34 -4.37 -15.95 -12.18
N TYR A 35 -3.33 -15.59 -11.43
CA TYR A 35 -2.18 -16.44 -11.17
C TYR A 35 -2.21 -16.91 -9.72
N LYS A 36 -2.40 -18.22 -9.53
CA LYS A 36 -2.46 -18.85 -8.21
C LYS A 36 -1.09 -19.30 -7.75
N VAL A 37 -0.93 -19.48 -6.44
CA VAL A 37 0.29 -20.04 -5.85
C VAL A 37 0.59 -21.41 -6.45
N ASN A 38 1.87 -21.64 -6.74
CA ASN A 38 2.34 -22.95 -7.16
C ASN A 38 3.22 -23.53 -6.06
N TYR A 39 2.63 -24.43 -5.27
CA TYR A 39 3.28 -25.07 -4.12
C TYR A 39 4.49 -25.95 -4.47
N LYS A 40 4.74 -26.23 -5.76
CA LYS A 40 6.00 -26.86 -6.20
C LYS A 40 7.22 -26.01 -5.85
N TYR A 41 7.06 -24.69 -5.74
CA TYR A 41 8.14 -23.77 -5.38
C TYR A 41 8.22 -23.49 -3.88
N SER A 42 7.56 -24.31 -3.04
CA SER A 42 7.69 -24.22 -1.59
C SER A 42 9.10 -24.65 -1.13
N PRO A 43 9.57 -24.16 0.03
CA PRO A 43 8.90 -23.27 0.98
C PRO A 43 8.87 -21.80 0.52
N PHE A 44 7.80 -21.08 0.88
CA PHE A 44 7.73 -19.63 0.76
C PHE A 44 8.16 -19.02 2.08
N VAL A 45 9.26 -18.26 2.08
CA VAL A 45 9.89 -17.74 3.30
C VAL A 45 9.87 -16.22 3.27
N ALA A 46 9.46 -15.61 4.39
CA ALA A 46 9.58 -14.18 4.64
C ALA A 46 10.44 -13.98 5.88
N GLU A 47 11.50 -13.18 5.76
CA GLU A 47 12.42 -12.86 6.86
C GLU A 47 12.15 -11.42 7.32
N PHE A 48 12.06 -11.23 8.64
CA PHE A 48 11.85 -9.92 9.27
C PHE A 48 12.99 -9.68 10.25
N ALA A 49 13.57 -8.48 10.21
CA ALA A 49 14.66 -8.07 11.10
C ALA A 49 14.40 -6.64 11.61
N ASP A 50 15.20 -6.19 12.57
CA ASP A 50 15.26 -4.80 13.02
C ASP A 50 13.89 -4.20 13.43
N LEU A 51 13.10 -4.98 14.19
CA LEU A 51 11.78 -4.54 14.66
C LEU A 51 11.92 -3.36 15.63
N VAL A 52 11.47 -2.19 15.19
CA VAL A 52 11.39 -0.97 15.99
C VAL A 52 9.92 -0.67 16.32
N LEU A 53 9.58 -0.66 17.61
CA LEU A 53 8.25 -0.31 18.10
C LEU A 53 8.30 0.99 18.89
N HIS A 54 7.73 2.04 18.31
CA HIS A 54 7.48 3.33 18.97
C HIS A 54 5.98 3.58 19.01
N GLY A 55 5.39 3.52 20.19
CA GLY A 55 3.97 3.73 20.38
C GLY A 55 3.55 3.55 21.83
N CYS A 56 2.31 3.89 22.10
CA CYS A 56 1.72 3.80 23.43
C CYS A 56 1.10 2.43 23.66
N SER A 57 1.66 1.66 24.61
CA SER A 57 1.01 0.45 25.08
C SER A 57 -0.25 0.80 25.86
N VAL A 58 -1.29 0.00 25.64
CA VAL A 58 -2.56 0.07 26.36
C VAL A 58 -2.72 -1.24 27.11
N ASP A 59 -3.06 -1.16 28.40
CA ASP A 59 -3.37 -2.34 29.19
C ASP A 59 -4.64 -3.01 28.62
N PRO A 60 -4.62 -4.31 28.30
CA PRO A 60 -5.78 -4.99 27.72
C PRO A 60 -6.93 -5.19 28.71
N VAL A 61 -6.69 -5.11 30.02
CA VAL A 61 -7.68 -5.28 31.10
C VAL A 61 -8.34 -3.94 31.43
N ASP A 62 -7.53 -2.93 31.73
CA ASP A 62 -8.04 -1.64 32.22
C ASP A 62 -8.21 -0.59 31.10
N HIS A 63 -7.73 -0.89 29.88
CA HIS A 63 -7.70 0.02 28.74
C HIS A 63 -7.04 1.37 29.01
N LEU A 64 -6.20 1.44 30.03
CA LEU A 64 -5.41 2.61 30.38
C LEU A 64 -4.12 2.63 29.57
N SER A 65 -3.79 3.79 28.99
CA SER A 65 -2.50 4.00 28.34
C SER A 65 -1.44 4.36 29.39
N THR A 66 -0.25 3.77 29.26
CA THR A 66 0.89 4.09 30.13
C THR A 66 1.71 5.27 29.60
N CYS A 67 1.25 5.90 28.51
CA CYS A 67 1.97 6.96 27.84
C CYS A 67 1.92 8.28 28.61
N ASP A 68 3.06 8.95 28.70
CA ASP A 68 3.11 10.33 29.14
C ASP A 68 2.40 11.21 28.09
N ARG A 69 1.55 12.13 28.55
CA ARG A 69 0.73 13.03 27.71
C ARG A 69 1.58 13.88 26.76
N HIS A 70 2.86 14.06 27.09
CA HIS A 70 3.81 14.78 26.26
C HIS A 70 4.30 13.95 25.04
N GLU A 71 4.35 12.62 25.14
CA GLU A 71 4.73 11.75 24.01
C GLU A 71 3.61 11.60 22.99
N SER A 72 2.36 11.43 23.46
CA SER A 72 1.19 11.39 22.56
C SER A 72 1.03 12.69 21.76
N ALA A 73 1.24 13.84 22.41
CA ALA A 73 1.18 15.15 21.77
C ALA A 73 2.25 15.35 20.68
N ARG A 74 3.43 14.73 20.82
CA ARG A 74 4.48 14.80 19.79
C ARG A 74 3.99 14.14 18.50
N TYR A 75 3.44 12.93 18.58
CA TYR A 75 2.95 12.21 17.39
C TYR A 75 1.74 12.87 16.73
N ASP A 76 0.83 13.45 17.52
CA ASP A 76 -0.31 14.22 17.00
C ASP A 76 0.11 15.48 16.24
N SER A 77 1.28 16.04 16.56
CA SER A 77 1.83 17.24 15.92
C SER A 77 2.74 16.97 14.71
N VAL A 78 2.97 15.69 14.35
CA VAL A 78 3.84 15.35 13.22
C VAL A 78 3.15 15.72 11.91
N VAL A 79 3.61 16.81 11.31
CA VAL A 79 3.17 17.27 10.00
C VAL A 79 4.21 16.88 8.95
N VAL A 80 3.75 16.30 7.85
CA VAL A 80 4.60 16.04 6.68
C VAL A 80 5.12 17.36 6.14
N SER A 81 6.44 17.52 6.07
CA SER A 81 7.12 18.72 5.54
C SER A 81 6.82 18.94 4.05
N ALA A 82 7.09 20.14 3.53
CA ALA A 82 6.86 20.47 2.12
C ALA A 82 7.67 19.54 1.18
N ASP A 83 8.94 19.30 1.49
CA ASP A 83 9.81 18.43 0.70
C ASP A 83 9.34 16.98 0.71
N GLN A 84 8.91 16.48 1.87
CA GLN A 84 8.32 15.13 1.97
C GLN A 84 7.02 15.01 1.17
N ARG A 85 6.17 16.05 1.14
CA ARG A 85 4.96 16.06 0.31
C ARG A 85 5.30 16.01 -1.17
N LEU A 86 6.27 16.81 -1.62
CA LEU A 86 6.72 16.80 -3.01
C LEU A 86 7.28 15.42 -3.41
N ALA A 87 8.07 14.79 -2.54
CA ALA A 87 8.58 13.45 -2.76
C ALA A 87 7.46 12.40 -2.81
N MET A 88 6.48 12.48 -1.91
CA MET A 88 5.29 11.62 -1.93
C MET A 88 4.50 11.80 -3.24
N ASP A 89 4.29 13.04 -3.68
CA ASP A 89 3.53 13.33 -4.91
C ASP A 89 4.25 12.82 -6.16
N ASP A 90 5.56 12.99 -6.25
CA ASP A 90 6.36 12.44 -7.35
C ASP A 90 6.32 10.90 -7.38
N PHE A 91 6.46 10.25 -6.21
CA PHE A 91 6.36 8.81 -6.09
C PHE A 91 4.98 8.30 -6.53
N ARG A 92 3.90 8.94 -6.04
CA ARG A 92 2.52 8.59 -6.39
C ARG A 92 2.26 8.72 -7.90
N LYS A 93 2.80 9.76 -8.55
CA LYS A 93 2.68 9.96 -10.00
C LYS A 93 3.34 8.85 -10.81
N LYS A 94 4.37 8.20 -10.28
CA LYS A 94 5.16 7.19 -11.02
C LYS A 94 4.80 5.75 -10.69
N HIS A 95 4.36 5.48 -9.45
CA HIS A 95 4.31 4.11 -8.92
C HIS A 95 2.92 3.66 -8.44
N ILE A 96 1.93 4.55 -8.29
CA ILE A 96 0.56 4.11 -7.96
C ILE A 96 -0.07 3.42 -9.17
N THR A 97 -0.50 2.17 -8.99
CA THR A 97 -1.21 1.38 -10.01
C THR A 97 -2.73 1.38 -9.83
N TYR A 98 -3.21 1.59 -8.60
CA TYR A 98 -4.63 1.59 -8.24
C TYR A 98 -4.89 2.60 -7.11
N SER A 99 -6.04 3.28 -7.15
CA SER A 99 -6.49 4.16 -6.07
C SER A 99 -8.00 4.11 -5.92
N TYR A 100 -8.46 3.73 -4.73
CA TYR A 100 -9.89 3.61 -4.40
C TYR A 100 -10.64 4.96 -4.49
N CYS A 101 -9.95 6.08 -4.29
CA CYS A 101 -10.54 7.41 -4.42
C CYS A 101 -11.05 7.70 -5.86
N TYR A 102 -10.45 7.06 -6.86
CA TYR A 102 -10.84 7.20 -8.27
C TYR A 102 -11.66 6.01 -8.79
N ASP A 103 -11.91 5.00 -7.96
CA ASP A 103 -12.72 3.82 -8.31
C ASP A 103 -14.21 4.13 -8.21
N ARG A 104 -14.80 4.49 -9.35
CA ARG A 104 -16.22 4.84 -9.50
C ARG A 104 -17.13 3.64 -9.68
N GLU A 105 -16.57 2.49 -10.01
CA GLU A 105 -17.31 1.23 -10.06
C GLU A 105 -17.61 0.75 -8.65
N ARG A 106 -16.64 0.84 -7.74
CA ARG A 106 -16.82 0.50 -6.32
C ARG A 106 -17.46 1.62 -5.51
N TYR A 107 -17.05 2.86 -5.74
CA TYR A 107 -17.54 4.04 -5.02
C TYR A 107 -18.12 5.07 -6.00
N PRO A 108 -19.43 4.97 -6.34
CA PRO A 108 -20.07 5.92 -7.23
C PRO A 108 -19.85 7.38 -6.81
N THR A 109 -19.95 7.65 -5.50
CA THR A 109 -19.55 8.90 -4.87
C THR A 109 -18.23 8.70 -4.14
N ALA A 110 -17.28 9.63 -4.29
CA ALA A 110 -15.98 9.50 -3.66
C ALA A 110 -16.12 9.59 -2.13
N PRO A 111 -15.38 8.78 -1.37
CA PRO A 111 -15.28 8.94 0.09
C PRO A 111 -14.85 10.36 0.49
N SER A 112 -15.31 10.82 1.66
CA SER A 112 -15.20 12.23 2.08
C SER A 112 -13.76 12.65 2.42
N GLU A 113 -12.87 11.69 2.67
CA GLU A 113 -11.45 11.89 2.92
C GLU A 113 -10.62 12.07 1.63
N CYS A 114 -11.19 11.75 0.47
CA CYS A 114 -10.48 11.82 -0.80
C CYS A 114 -10.42 13.26 -1.34
N ALA A 115 -9.21 13.75 -1.59
CA ALA A 115 -8.97 14.98 -2.35
C ALA A 115 -8.94 14.66 -3.86
N ILE A 116 -10.10 14.74 -4.52
CA ILE A 116 -10.22 14.41 -5.95
C ILE A 116 -9.87 15.63 -6.81
N ASP A 117 -8.77 15.53 -7.56
CA ASP A 117 -8.59 16.34 -8.77
C ASP A 117 -9.39 15.68 -9.91
N THR A 118 -10.47 16.35 -10.35
CA THR A 118 -11.38 15.84 -11.37
C THR A 118 -10.76 15.77 -12.77
N HIS A 119 -9.73 16.59 -13.04
CA HIS A 119 -9.02 16.59 -14.32
C HIS A 119 -7.96 15.49 -14.37
N GLU A 120 -7.30 15.21 -13.24
CA GLU A 120 -6.43 14.04 -13.11
C GLU A 120 -7.24 12.74 -13.20
N ALA A 121 -8.38 12.67 -12.50
CA ALA A 121 -9.24 11.48 -12.45
C ALA A 121 -9.53 10.87 -13.83
N LYS A 122 -10.01 11.70 -14.77
CA LYS A 122 -10.43 11.23 -16.10
C LYS A 122 -9.28 10.89 -17.03
N ARG A 123 -8.12 11.53 -16.83
CA ARG A 123 -6.96 11.39 -17.74
C ARG A 123 -6.01 10.28 -17.29
N VAL A 124 -6.00 9.97 -16.01
CA VAL A 124 -4.97 9.14 -15.38
C VAL A 124 -5.54 7.84 -14.83
N TYR A 125 -6.81 7.78 -14.45
CA TYR A 125 -7.44 6.59 -13.89
C TYR A 125 -8.61 6.08 -14.73
N ARG A 126 -8.77 4.76 -14.80
CA ARG A 126 -9.97 4.08 -15.29
C ARG A 126 -11.14 4.26 -14.32
N SER A 127 -12.35 3.97 -14.77
CA SER A 127 -13.54 3.92 -13.91
C SER A 127 -13.38 2.96 -12.74
N SER A 128 -12.65 1.86 -12.93
CA SER A 128 -12.27 0.88 -11.92
C SER A 128 -11.17 1.37 -10.95
N GLY A 129 -10.70 2.61 -11.05
CA GLY A 129 -9.64 3.16 -10.18
C GLY A 129 -8.20 2.73 -10.53
N GLU A 130 -8.02 1.90 -11.56
CA GLU A 130 -6.70 1.52 -12.07
C GLU A 130 -6.05 2.66 -12.87
N ARG A 131 -4.75 2.89 -12.68
CA ARG A 131 -4.02 3.95 -13.40
C ARG A 131 -3.71 3.53 -14.84
N PHE A 132 -4.00 4.39 -15.81
CA PHE A 132 -3.62 4.22 -17.21
C PHE A 132 -2.09 4.16 -17.37
N GLY A 133 -1.61 3.26 -18.23
CA GLY A 133 -0.21 3.23 -18.69
C GLY A 133 0.82 2.58 -17.75
N ILE A 134 0.43 2.12 -16.56
CA ILE A 134 1.27 1.22 -15.74
C ILE A 134 0.78 -0.23 -15.84
N ALA A 135 -0.53 -0.43 -16.04
CA ALA A 135 -1.08 -1.70 -16.49
C ALA A 135 -0.69 -1.91 -17.97
N GLU A 136 0.07 -2.96 -18.23
CA GLU A 136 0.71 -3.34 -19.50
C GLU A 136 2.06 -2.65 -19.74
N GLY A 137 3.09 -3.30 -19.19
CA GLY A 137 4.42 -3.25 -19.78
C GLY A 137 4.29 -3.43 -21.30
N ARG A 138 4.94 -2.51 -22.01
CA ARG A 138 5.16 -2.58 -23.46
C ARG A 138 5.75 -3.94 -23.82
N HIS A 139 4.93 -4.95 -24.07
CA HIS A 139 5.29 -6.09 -24.90
C HIS A 139 5.31 -5.61 -26.35
N GLY A 140 6.26 -4.71 -26.64
CA GLY A 140 6.69 -4.45 -28.00
C GLY A 140 7.17 -5.79 -28.55
N ARG A 141 6.48 -6.28 -29.59
CA ARG A 141 6.91 -7.43 -30.39
C ARG A 141 8.26 -7.09 -31.02
N ARG A 142 9.36 -7.30 -30.29
CA ARG A 142 10.69 -7.39 -30.87
C ARG A 142 10.87 -8.82 -31.35
N HIS A 143 10.66 -9.03 -32.65
CA HIS A 143 11.20 -10.18 -33.37
C HIS A 143 12.73 -10.14 -33.24
N GLY A 144 13.27 -10.84 -32.25
CA GLY A 144 14.70 -10.99 -32.01
C GLY A 144 15.04 -12.47 -31.90
N LYS A 145 15.88 -12.95 -32.81
CA LYS A 145 16.33 -14.35 -32.94
C LYS A 145 16.77 -14.95 -31.59
N ARG A 146 16.24 -16.13 -31.28
CA ARG A 146 16.64 -17.00 -30.15
C ARG A 146 18.15 -17.30 -30.22
N ARG A 147 18.90 -16.90 -29.20
CA ARG A 147 20.16 -17.56 -28.80
C ARG A 147 19.97 -18.09 -27.39
N HIS A 148 20.14 -19.40 -27.24
CA HIS A 148 20.10 -20.13 -25.98
C HIS A 148 21.31 -19.71 -25.13
N ARG A 149 21.08 -19.17 -23.93
CA ARG A 149 22.09 -19.08 -22.87
C ARG A 149 21.38 -19.40 -21.56
N GLN A 150 21.80 -20.50 -20.93
CA GLN A 150 21.44 -20.83 -19.56
C GLN A 150 21.97 -19.72 -18.65
N GLY A 151 21.05 -19.06 -17.94
CA GLY A 151 21.36 -18.12 -16.86
C GLY A 151 20.66 -18.63 -15.61
N SER A 152 21.44 -18.95 -14.60
CA SER A 152 21.03 -19.20 -13.23
C SER A 152 20.23 -18.01 -12.70
N PHE A 153 19.04 -18.27 -12.16
CA PHE A 153 18.25 -17.27 -11.45
C PHE A 153 18.71 -17.23 -10.00
N ASP A 154 19.47 -16.20 -9.66
CA ASP A 154 19.73 -15.81 -8.28
C ASP A 154 18.44 -15.22 -7.70
N PHE A 155 17.92 -15.84 -6.66
CA PHE A 155 16.87 -15.25 -5.83
C PHE A 155 17.53 -14.13 -5.02
N GLY A 156 17.45 -12.91 -5.54
CA GLY A 156 17.79 -11.71 -4.78
C GLY A 156 16.89 -11.63 -3.55
N ASN A 157 17.49 -11.78 -2.37
CA ASN A 157 16.84 -11.55 -1.09
C ASN A 157 16.27 -10.12 -1.06
N PHE A 158 14.94 -10.01 -1.09
CA PHE A 158 14.25 -8.78 -0.73
C PHE A 158 14.33 -8.65 0.79
N ARG A 159 15.34 -7.93 1.25
CA ARG A 159 15.43 -7.45 2.63
C ARG A 159 14.51 -6.23 2.72
N ILE A 160 13.47 -6.33 3.54
CA ILE A 160 12.67 -5.16 3.98
C ILE A 160 13.41 -4.51 5.14
#